data_AF-A0AAV8WT88-F1
#
_entry.id   AF-A0AAV8WT88-F1
#
_cell.length_a   1.000
_cell.length_b   1.000
_cell.length_c   1.000
_cell.angle_alpha   90.00
_cell.angle_beta   90.00
_cell.angle_gamma   90.00
#
_symmetry.space_group_name_H-M   'P 1'
#
loop_
_entity.id
_entity.type
_entity.pdbx_description
1 polymer ?
#
loop_
_entity_poly.entity_id
_entity_poly.type
_entity_poly.pdbx_seq_one_letter_code
_entity_poly.pdbx_strand_id
1 'polypeptide(L)'
;MNIQREQDSGQNVYGSLNSHRSALSLIFPGNIGEDQLVKRFMKGVCRLRPPKPRYNFTWDPSLILDYLDKTPTNSLKAISRKLITLLVLTTGQRLQTISVIQTTNIKRSNTGLQIFIPDFLKTSGVNRPQPCLEVPFYLDNPNLCVANTLTMYMDRTKELRQKGCDSLFLTCKSLMVLLLNKHLVVG
;
A
#
# COMPACT_ATOMS: atom_id res chain seq x y z
N MET A 1 33.00 -26.54 -8.04
CA MET A 1 33.10 -25.68 -9.24
C MET A 1 31.74 -25.30 -9.85
N ASN A 2 30.60 -25.82 -9.38
CA ASN A 2 29.26 -25.49 -9.93
C ASN A 2 28.55 -24.31 -9.26
N ILE A 3 28.82 -24.02 -7.98
CA ILE A 3 28.12 -22.94 -7.25
C ILE A 3 28.51 -21.55 -7.77
N GLN A 4 29.77 -21.36 -8.21
CA GLN A 4 30.24 -20.10 -8.75
C GLN A 4 29.59 -19.77 -10.11
N ARG A 5 29.38 -20.79 -10.96
CA ARG A 5 28.80 -20.63 -12.30
C ARG A 5 27.31 -20.24 -12.29
N GLU A 6 26.53 -20.76 -11.34
CA GLU A 6 25.14 -20.32 -11.13
C GLU A 6 25.03 -18.93 -10.47
N GLN A 7 26.10 -18.47 -9.83
CA GLN A 7 26.17 -17.14 -9.24
C GLN A 7 26.57 -16.07 -10.26
N ASP A 8 27.37 -16.39 -11.27
CA ASP A 8 27.90 -15.45 -12.26
C ASP A 8 26.88 -15.01 -13.34
N SER A 9 25.71 -15.64 -13.42
CA SER A 9 24.63 -15.28 -14.36
C SER A 9 23.86 -14.00 -13.98
N GLY A 10 24.27 -13.27 -12.94
CA GLY A 10 23.69 -11.99 -12.55
C GLY A 10 22.28 -12.05 -11.95
N GLN A 11 21.65 -13.22 -11.86
CA GLN A 11 20.24 -13.36 -11.44
C GLN A 11 20.01 -13.42 -9.92
N ASN A 12 21.03 -13.77 -9.13
CA ASN A 12 20.84 -14.03 -7.70
C ASN A 12 21.26 -12.85 -6.82
N VAL A 13 20.28 -11.99 -6.53
CA VAL A 13 20.37 -10.87 -5.56
C VAL A 13 20.45 -11.43 -4.14
N TYR A 14 21.20 -10.77 -3.25
CA TYR A 14 21.35 -11.14 -1.83
C TYR A 14 20.00 -11.47 -1.15
N GLY A 15 18.95 -10.69 -1.48
CA GLY A 15 17.60 -10.89 -0.97
C GLY A 15 17.04 -12.29 -1.26
N SER A 16 17.18 -12.78 -2.50
CA SER A 16 16.74 -14.12 -2.89
C SER A 16 17.47 -15.21 -2.11
N LEU A 17 18.79 -15.11 -2.01
CA LEU A 17 19.61 -16.07 -1.24
C LEU A 17 19.24 -16.07 0.25
N ASN A 18 18.97 -14.90 0.82
CA ASN A 18 18.54 -14.78 2.22
C ASN A 18 17.15 -15.40 2.45
N SER A 19 16.24 -15.30 1.47
CA SER A 19 14.95 -15.99 1.52
C SER A 19 15.12 -17.51 1.51
N HIS A 20 15.98 -18.06 0.65
CA HIS A 20 16.28 -19.50 0.63
C HIS A 20 16.91 -19.96 1.95
N ARG A 21 17.89 -19.22 2.49
CA ARG A 21 18.47 -19.48 3.82
C ARG A 21 17.40 -19.52 4.90
N SER A 22 16.45 -18.59 4.88
CA SER A 22 15.38 -18.51 5.89
C SER A 22 14.39 -19.68 5.76
N ALA A 23 14.06 -20.09 4.53
CA ALA A 23 13.23 -21.26 4.28
C ALA A 23 13.91 -22.55 4.78
N LEU A 24 15.21 -22.73 4.50
CA LEU A 24 15.98 -23.86 5.01
C LEU A 24 16.03 -23.88 6.54
N SER A 25 16.22 -22.72 7.17
CA SER A 25 16.21 -22.61 8.63
C SER A 25 14.85 -22.91 9.27
N LEU A 26 13.76 -22.86 8.50
CA LEU A 26 12.41 -23.21 8.97
C LEU A 26 12.13 -24.72 8.83
N ILE A 27 12.66 -25.35 7.78
CA ILE A 27 12.38 -26.76 7.45
C ILE A 27 13.31 -27.72 8.21
N PHE A 28 14.58 -27.36 8.35
CA PHE A 28 15.57 -28.24 8.97
C PHE A 28 15.60 -28.08 10.49
N PRO A 29 15.80 -29.19 11.24
CA PRO A 29 16.04 -29.13 12.66
C PRO A 29 17.41 -28.49 12.93
N GLY A 30 17.45 -27.54 13.87
CA GLY A 30 18.65 -26.78 14.19
C GLY A 30 18.71 -25.42 13.51
N ASN A 31 19.40 -24.47 14.13
CA ASN A 31 19.45 -23.09 13.64
C ASN A 31 20.53 -22.94 12.57
N ILE A 32 20.26 -23.40 11.34
CA ILE A 32 21.16 -23.23 10.17
C ILE A 32 21.49 -21.75 9.96
N GLY A 33 20.56 -20.86 10.31
CA GLY A 33 20.80 -19.43 10.31
C GLY A 33 21.93 -18.99 11.25
N GLU A 34 22.16 -19.72 12.33
CA GLU A 34 23.20 -19.40 13.31
C GLU A 34 24.58 -19.95 12.99
N ASP A 35 24.68 -20.92 12.09
CA ASP A 35 25.93 -21.51 11.63
C ASP A 35 26.92 -20.43 11.12
N GLN A 36 28.15 -20.50 11.62
CA GLN A 36 29.19 -19.54 11.32
C GLN A 36 29.59 -19.55 9.83
N LEU A 37 29.60 -20.71 9.17
CA LEU A 37 29.90 -20.85 7.75
C LEU A 37 28.83 -20.18 6.90
N VAL A 38 27.56 -20.41 7.23
CA VAL A 38 26.41 -19.80 6.52
C VAL A 38 26.44 -18.28 6.69
N LYS A 39 26.71 -17.77 7.90
CA LYS A 39 26.88 -16.33 8.15
C LYS A 39 28.04 -15.74 7.35
N ARG A 40 29.20 -16.41 7.31
CA ARG A 40 30.38 -15.96 6.54
C ARG A 40 30.10 -15.95 5.03
N PHE A 41 29.44 -16.98 4.52
CA PHE A 41 29.02 -17.06 3.13
C PHE A 41 28.10 -15.89 2.75
N MET A 42 27.03 -15.65 3.53
CA MET A 42 26.11 -14.53 3.28
C MET A 42 26.81 -13.17 3.35
N LYS A 43 27.74 -12.98 4.29
CA LYS A 43 28.59 -11.77 4.36
C LYS A 43 29.47 -11.62 3.12
N GLY A 44 30.05 -12.71 2.62
CA GLY A 44 30.81 -12.73 1.38
C GLY A 44 29.97 -12.30 0.18
N VAL A 45 28.77 -12.86 0.04
CA VAL A 45 27.80 -12.48 -1.01
C VAL A 45 27.46 -10.98 -0.94
N CYS A 46 27.19 -10.46 0.25
CA CYS A 46 26.88 -9.03 0.45
C CYS A 46 28.06 -8.12 0.07
N ARG A 47 29.30 -8.51 0.39
CA ARG A 47 30.50 -7.75 0.02
C ARG A 47 30.78 -7.78 -1.48
N LEU A 48 30.58 -8.94 -2.12
CA LEU A 48 30.72 -9.07 -3.58
C LEU A 48 29.64 -8.28 -4.33
N ARG A 49 28.46 -8.11 -3.72
CA ARG A 49 27.29 -7.47 -4.34
C ARG A 49 26.61 -6.54 -3.33
N PRO A 50 27.19 -5.35 -3.06
CA PRO A 50 26.57 -4.40 -2.16
C PRO A 50 25.18 -4.01 -2.68
N PRO A 51 24.19 -3.83 -1.78
CA PRO A 51 22.86 -3.41 -2.17
C PRO A 51 22.94 -2.04 -2.84
N LYS A 52 22.55 -1.98 -4.12
CA LYS A 52 22.46 -0.71 -4.84
C LYS A 52 21.15 -0.02 -4.48
N PRO A 53 21.14 1.31 -4.30
CA PRO A 53 19.90 2.03 -4.09
C PRO A 53 18.99 1.80 -5.30
N ARG A 54 17.69 1.60 -5.04
CA ARG A 54 16.71 1.44 -6.13
C ARG A 54 16.56 2.72 -6.95
N TYR A 55 16.79 3.86 -6.32
CA TYR A 55 16.69 5.18 -6.94
C TYR A 55 18.00 5.93 -6.71
N ASN A 56 18.55 6.49 -7.78
CA ASN A 56 19.77 7.32 -7.70
C ASN A 56 19.47 8.77 -7.29
N PHE A 57 18.19 9.16 -7.30
CA PHE A 57 17.73 10.50 -6.95
C PHE A 57 16.41 10.43 -6.18
N THR A 58 16.16 11.44 -5.36
CA THR A 58 14.85 11.69 -4.73
C THR A 58 13.96 12.42 -5.72
N TRP A 59 12.73 11.96 -5.90
CA TRP A 59 11.74 12.61 -6.76
C TRP A 59 11.16 13.87 -6.09
N ASP A 60 10.75 14.86 -6.89
CA ASP A 60 10.13 16.10 -6.40
C ASP A 60 8.62 15.91 -6.16
N PRO A 61 8.13 16.06 -4.91
CA PRO A 61 6.72 15.94 -4.58
C PRO A 61 5.83 17.01 -5.20
N SER A 62 6.38 18.18 -5.53
CA SER A 62 5.64 19.31 -6.06
C SER A 62 4.95 18.97 -7.38
N LEU A 63 5.63 18.23 -8.26
CA LEU A 63 5.07 17.78 -9.54
C LEU A 63 3.79 16.96 -9.38
N ILE A 64 3.74 16.08 -8.38
CA ILE A 64 2.56 15.24 -8.12
C ILE A 64 1.45 16.07 -7.49
N LEU A 65 1.79 16.98 -6.56
CA LEU A 65 0.80 17.86 -5.94
C LEU A 65 0.14 18.78 -6.99
N ASP A 66 0.91 19.38 -7.89
CA ASP A 66 0.41 20.21 -8.99
C ASP A 66 -0.51 19.43 -9.93
N TYR A 67 -0.13 18.18 -10.24
CA TYR A 67 -0.97 17.29 -11.04
C TYR A 67 -2.29 16.97 -10.34
N LEU A 68 -2.25 16.64 -9.03
CA LEU A 68 -3.44 16.30 -8.25
C LEU A 68 -4.36 17.50 -8.06
N ASP A 69 -3.81 18.71 -7.93
CA ASP A 69 -4.56 19.95 -7.83
C ASP A 69 -5.41 20.18 -9.09
N LYS A 70 -4.80 20.00 -10.27
CA LYS A 70 -5.46 20.16 -11.58
C LYS A 70 -6.34 18.97 -11.98
N THR A 71 -6.24 17.83 -11.29
CA THR A 71 -6.96 16.60 -11.67
C THR A 71 -8.45 16.71 -11.31
N PRO A 72 -9.37 16.58 -12.28
CA PRO A 72 -10.80 16.65 -12.03
C PRO A 72 -11.30 15.42 -11.26
N THR A 73 -12.22 15.63 -10.33
CA THR A 73 -12.88 14.56 -9.55
C THR A 73 -14.23 14.18 -10.16
N ASN A 74 -14.32 14.12 -11.48
CA ASN A 74 -15.58 13.91 -12.20
C ASN A 74 -16.04 12.44 -12.19
N SER A 75 -15.11 11.49 -12.22
CA SER A 75 -15.40 10.05 -12.19
C SER A 75 -15.03 9.44 -10.85
N LEU A 76 -15.73 8.36 -10.47
CA LEU A 76 -15.42 7.60 -9.25
C LEU A 76 -13.96 7.12 -9.25
N LYS A 77 -13.45 6.67 -10.40
CA LYS A 77 -12.07 6.23 -10.57
C LYS A 77 -11.07 7.38 -10.35
N ALA A 78 -11.37 8.58 -10.84
CA ALA A 78 -10.50 9.75 -10.67
C ALA A 78 -10.43 10.18 -9.21
N ILE A 79 -11.57 10.30 -8.52
CA ILE A 79 -11.57 10.63 -7.08
C ILE A 79 -10.91 9.53 -6.23
N SER A 80 -11.11 8.24 -6.54
CA SER A 80 -10.42 7.15 -5.83
C SER A 80 -8.90 7.28 -5.95
N ARG A 81 -8.39 7.51 -7.16
CA ARG A 81 -6.95 7.66 -7.40
C ARG A 81 -6.39 8.89 -6.70
N LYS A 82 -7.09 10.03 -6.78
CA LYS A 82 -6.71 11.26 -6.10
C LYS A 82 -6.66 11.05 -4.59
N LEU A 83 -7.71 10.45 -4.01
CA LEU A 83 -7.79 10.16 -2.58
C LEU A 83 -6.68 9.22 -2.10
N ILE A 84 -6.46 8.09 -2.78
CA ILE A 84 -5.41 7.13 -2.42
C ILE A 84 -4.05 7.82 -2.46
N THR A 85 -3.77 8.57 -3.52
CA THR A 85 -2.46 9.23 -3.69
C THR A 85 -2.24 10.27 -2.60
N LEU A 86 -3.23 11.14 -2.34
CA LEU A 86 -3.16 12.13 -1.27
C LEU A 86 -3.00 11.48 0.11
N LEU A 87 -3.72 10.38 0.39
CA LEU A 87 -3.64 9.68 1.66
C LEU A 87 -2.25 9.05 1.85
N VAL A 88 -1.68 8.41 0.82
CA VAL A 88 -0.32 7.86 0.87
C VAL A 88 0.72 8.97 1.10
N LEU A 89 0.60 10.10 0.39
CA LEU A 89 1.56 11.20 0.47
C LEU A 89 1.53 11.89 1.84
N THR A 90 0.35 12.08 2.42
CA THR A 90 0.19 12.79 3.69
C THR A 90 0.44 11.92 4.91
N THR A 91 -0.01 10.66 4.89
CA THR A 91 0.10 9.76 6.05
C THR A 91 1.37 8.91 6.05
N GLY A 92 2.06 8.81 4.91
CA GLY A 92 3.26 7.95 4.75
C GLY A 92 2.96 6.45 4.90
N GLN A 93 1.69 6.04 4.86
CA GLN A 93 1.29 4.66 5.12
C GLN A 93 1.48 3.76 3.89
N ARG A 94 1.62 2.45 4.15
CA ARG A 94 1.65 1.44 3.09
C ARG A 94 0.24 1.25 2.51
N LEU A 95 0.18 0.85 1.23
CA LEU A 95 -1.08 0.53 0.57
C LEU A 95 -1.89 -0.57 1.29
N GLN A 96 -1.24 -1.49 2.00
CA GLN A 96 -1.92 -2.50 2.82
C GLN A 96 -2.76 -1.84 3.92
N THR A 97 -2.18 -0.90 4.66
CA THR A 97 -2.87 -0.12 5.70
C THR A 97 -4.07 0.63 5.12
N ILE A 98 -3.91 1.20 3.92
CA ILE A 98 -4.98 1.97 3.26
C ILE A 98 -6.10 1.05 2.75
N SER A 99 -5.76 -0.16 2.30
CA SER A 99 -6.74 -1.11 1.76
C SER A 99 -7.70 -1.69 2.80
N VAL A 100 -7.31 -1.70 4.08
CA VAL A 100 -8.13 -2.23 5.18
C VAL A 100 -9.00 -1.16 5.86
N ILE A 101 -8.89 0.10 5.45
CA ILE A 101 -9.69 1.18 6.05
C ILE A 101 -11.18 0.88 5.86
N GLN A 102 -11.92 0.97 6.96
CA GLN A 102 -13.37 0.77 7.01
C GLN A 102 -14.08 2.10 7.24
N THR A 103 -15.24 2.30 6.63
CA THR A 103 -16.01 3.54 6.76
C THR A 103 -16.55 3.75 8.17
N THR A 104 -16.92 2.69 8.88
CA THR A 104 -17.36 2.75 10.29
C THR A 104 -16.28 3.28 11.24
N ASN A 105 -15.02 3.07 10.90
CA ASN A 105 -13.87 3.47 11.71
C ASN A 105 -13.35 4.87 11.39
N ILE A 106 -14.07 5.65 10.55
CA ILE A 106 -13.74 7.03 10.25
C ILE A 106 -14.61 7.95 11.11
N LYS A 107 -13.96 8.66 12.03
CA LYS A 107 -14.63 9.65 12.90
C LYS A 107 -14.34 11.06 12.41
N ARG A 108 -15.38 11.87 12.31
CA ARG A 108 -15.27 13.29 11.97
C ARG A 108 -15.11 14.12 13.24
N SER A 109 -14.15 15.03 13.22
CA SER A 109 -13.90 16.06 14.23
C SER A 109 -14.06 17.45 13.61
N ASN A 110 -14.08 18.49 14.44
CA ASN A 110 -14.08 19.88 13.98
C ASN A 110 -12.78 20.26 13.24
N THR A 111 -11.67 19.59 13.57
CA THR A 111 -10.34 19.88 13.01
C THR A 111 -9.96 18.98 11.83
N GLY A 112 -10.73 17.92 11.56
CA GLY A 112 -10.40 16.95 10.51
C GLY A 112 -11.10 15.60 10.68
N LEU A 113 -10.46 14.55 10.19
CA LEU A 113 -10.92 13.16 10.28
C LEU A 113 -9.89 12.31 11.04
N GLN A 114 -10.39 11.35 11.82
CA GLN A 114 -9.60 10.31 12.47
C GLN A 114 -9.99 8.96 11.89
N ILE A 115 -9.01 8.20 11.39
CA ILE A 115 -9.21 6.89 10.78
C ILE A 115 -8.57 5.84 11.68
N PHE A 116 -9.40 5.04 12.35
CA PHE A 116 -8.94 3.94 13.19
C PHE A 116 -8.74 2.68 12.34
N ILE A 117 -7.65 1.96 12.56
CA ILE A 117 -7.35 0.72 11.84
C ILE A 117 -7.13 -0.38 12.88
N PRO A 118 -8.21 -1.03 13.35
CA PRO A 118 -8.12 -2.05 14.39
C PRO A 118 -7.48 -3.36 13.90
N ASP A 119 -7.49 -3.58 12.57
CA ASP A 119 -6.98 -4.80 11.95
C ASP A 119 -5.50 -5.06 12.24
N PHE A 120 -5.14 -6.34 12.36
CA PHE A 120 -3.76 -6.75 12.58
C PHE A 120 -2.95 -6.62 11.27
N LEU A 121 -2.03 -5.66 11.24
CA LEU A 121 -1.16 -5.41 10.11
C LEU A 121 0.18 -6.13 10.29
N LYS A 122 0.94 -6.30 9.20
CA LYS A 122 2.31 -6.84 9.26
C LYS A 122 3.24 -6.04 10.19
N THR A 123 2.91 -4.76 10.44
CA THR A 123 3.65 -3.87 11.34
C THR A 123 3.12 -3.86 12.77
N SER A 124 1.98 -4.50 13.02
CA SER A 124 1.44 -4.66 14.37
C SER A 124 2.39 -5.57 15.17
N GLY A 125 2.49 -5.31 16.47
CA GLY A 125 3.38 -6.02 17.36
C GLY A 125 2.81 -6.08 18.75
N VAL A 126 3.32 -7.01 19.56
CA VAL A 126 2.91 -7.17 20.96
C VAL A 126 3.12 -5.84 21.70
N ASN A 127 2.12 -5.41 22.47
CA ASN A 127 2.09 -4.16 23.23
C ASN A 127 2.22 -2.87 22.40
N ARG A 128 2.00 -2.91 21.08
CA ARG A 128 1.91 -1.70 20.26
C ARG A 128 0.44 -1.36 19.99
N PRO A 129 0.03 -0.09 20.19
CA PRO A 129 -1.31 0.32 19.82
C PRO A 129 -1.49 0.21 18.30
N GLN A 130 -2.72 -0.09 17.90
CA GLN A 130 -3.07 -0.07 16.49
C GLN A 130 -3.06 1.36 15.95
N PRO A 131 -2.76 1.54 14.65
CA PRO A 131 -2.59 2.88 14.10
C PRO A 131 -3.91 3.65 14.03
N CYS A 132 -3.81 4.94 14.32
CA CYS A 132 -4.83 5.95 14.07
C CYS A 132 -4.25 6.98 13.10
N LEU A 133 -4.91 7.22 11.97
CA LEU A 133 -4.48 8.24 11.00
C LEU A 133 -5.26 9.51 11.25
N GLU A 134 -4.54 10.58 11.55
CA GLU A 134 -5.11 11.92 11.70
C GLU A 134 -5.00 12.67 10.37
N VAL A 135 -6.14 13.11 9.85
CA VAL A 135 -6.25 13.79 8.56
C VAL A 135 -6.90 15.15 8.80
N PRO A 136 -6.11 16.21 9.04
CA PRO A 136 -6.64 17.54 9.31
C PRO A 136 -7.32 18.15 8.07
N PHE A 137 -8.20 19.13 8.28
CA PHE A 137 -8.67 19.97 7.18
C PHE A 137 -7.54 20.87 6.71
N TYR A 138 -7.25 20.81 5.41
CA TYR A 138 -6.31 21.72 4.77
C TYR A 138 -7.08 22.85 4.10
N LEU A 139 -6.99 24.04 4.70
CA LEU A 139 -7.77 25.21 4.28
C LEU A 139 -7.10 26.01 3.16
N ASP A 140 -5.77 25.98 3.07
CA ASP A 140 -5.02 26.80 2.10
C ASP A 140 -5.25 26.36 0.65
N ASN A 141 -5.37 25.05 0.41
CA ASN A 141 -5.81 24.52 -0.88
C ASN A 141 -6.84 23.38 -0.71
N PRO A 142 -8.14 23.69 -0.83
CA PRO A 142 -9.22 22.70 -0.70
C PRO A 142 -9.15 21.56 -1.71
N ASN A 143 -8.54 21.76 -2.89
CA ASN A 143 -8.40 20.70 -3.90
C ASN A 143 -7.39 19.62 -3.49
N LEU A 144 -6.43 19.96 -2.62
CA LEU A 144 -5.44 19.03 -2.06
C LEU A 144 -5.84 18.53 -0.66
N CYS A 145 -6.94 19.03 -0.12
CA CYS A 145 -7.44 18.62 1.18
C CYS A 145 -7.91 17.15 1.15
N VAL A 146 -7.19 16.30 1.89
CA VAL A 146 -7.48 14.86 1.98
C VAL A 146 -8.83 14.63 2.66
N ALA A 147 -9.12 15.36 3.75
CA ALA A 147 -10.38 15.25 4.47
C ALA A 147 -11.60 15.61 3.60
N ASN A 148 -11.50 16.66 2.79
CA ASN A 148 -12.55 17.05 1.85
C ASN A 148 -12.71 16.02 0.74
N THR A 149 -11.61 15.56 0.16
CA THR A 149 -11.62 14.53 -0.88
C THR A 149 -12.22 13.22 -0.35
N LEU A 150 -11.91 12.84 0.89
CA LEU A 150 -12.43 11.65 1.54
C LEU A 150 -13.94 11.76 1.79
N THR A 151 -14.40 12.90 2.30
CA THR A 151 -15.83 13.18 2.50
C THR A 151 -16.58 13.09 1.15
N MET A 152 -16.08 13.79 0.13
CA MET A 152 -16.67 13.78 -1.22
C MET A 152 -16.72 12.37 -1.83
N TYR A 153 -15.71 11.55 -1.55
CA TYR A 153 -15.69 10.16 -1.99
C TYR A 153 -16.73 9.30 -1.26
N MET A 154 -16.84 9.46 0.06
CA MET A 154 -17.86 8.76 0.86
C MET A 154 -19.27 9.12 0.39
N ASP A 155 -19.54 10.39 0.11
CA ASP A 155 -20.83 10.85 -0.38
C ASP A 155 -21.18 10.22 -1.74
N ARG A 156 -20.24 10.22 -2.69
CA ARG A 156 -20.44 9.60 -4.02
C ARG A 156 -20.56 8.08 -3.98
N THR A 157 -20.00 7.42 -2.97
CA THR A 157 -20.05 5.96 -2.85
C THR A 157 -21.21 5.47 -1.98
N LYS A 158 -21.89 6.36 -1.26
CA LYS A 158 -22.95 6.03 -0.30
C LYS A 158 -24.04 5.15 -0.91
N GLU A 159 -24.51 5.48 -2.10
CA GLU A 159 -25.56 4.75 -2.81
C GLU A 159 -25.07 3.44 -3.46
N LEU A 160 -23.77 3.33 -3.71
CA LEU A 160 -23.15 2.16 -4.33
C LEU A 160 -22.80 1.06 -3.31
N ARG A 161 -22.80 1.38 -2.01
CA ARG A 161 -22.46 0.46 -0.93
C ARG A 161 -23.62 -0.49 -0.67
N GLN A 162 -23.41 -1.76 -0.98
CA GLN A 162 -24.33 -2.84 -0.59
C GLN A 162 -24.27 -3.09 0.91
N LYS A 163 -25.36 -3.63 1.48
CA LYS A 163 -25.41 -4.03 2.91
C LYS A 163 -24.28 -5.02 3.20
N GLY A 164 -23.43 -4.70 4.18
CA GLY A 164 -22.29 -5.51 4.58
C GLY A 164 -20.94 -5.12 3.97
N CYS A 165 -20.89 -4.14 3.06
CA CYS A 165 -19.63 -3.62 2.51
C CYS A 165 -19.14 -2.39 3.29
N ASP A 166 -18.17 -2.59 4.19
CA ASP A 166 -17.61 -1.52 5.02
C ASP A 166 -16.25 -1.00 4.54
N SER A 167 -15.61 -1.65 3.57
CA SER A 167 -14.33 -1.17 3.01
C SER A 167 -14.49 0.26 2.45
N LEU A 168 -13.55 1.15 2.77
CA LEU A 168 -13.56 2.52 2.25
C LEU A 168 -13.52 2.51 0.73
N PHE A 169 -12.54 1.82 0.13
CA PHE A 169 -12.38 1.81 -1.32
C PHE A 169 -13.20 0.72 -2.00
N LEU A 170 -13.99 1.10 -3.01
CA LEU A 170 -14.72 0.17 -3.86
C LEU A 170 -13.90 -0.21 -5.10
N THR A 171 -13.95 -1.49 -5.46
CA THR A 171 -13.36 -1.98 -6.71
C THR A 171 -14.25 -1.60 -7.89
N CYS A 172 -13.84 -0.64 -8.71
CA CYS A 172 -14.45 -0.41 -10.01
C CYS A 172 -14.07 -1.54 -10.97
N LYS A 173 -14.91 -2.57 -11.12
CA LYS A 173 -14.82 -3.44 -12.31
C LYS A 173 -15.02 -2.55 -13.54
N SER A 174 -14.13 -2.70 -14.53
CA SER A 174 -14.34 -2.11 -15.85
C SER A 174 -15.75 -2.45 -16.32
N LEU A 175 -16.44 -1.47 -16.88
CA LEU A 175 -17.83 -1.49 -17.29
C LEU A 175 -18.04 -2.41 -18.52
N MET A 176 -17.69 -3.70 -18.40
CA MET A 176 -17.94 -4.72 -19.42
C MET A 176 -19.00 -5.74 -18.97
N VAL A 177 -19.34 -5.78 -17.68
CA VAL A 177 -20.33 -6.73 -17.13
C VAL A 177 -21.74 -6.12 -17.00
N LEU A 178 -21.87 -4.78 -16.88
CA LEU A 178 -23.19 -4.14 -16.75
C LEU A 178 -23.94 -3.95 -18.08
N LEU A 179 -23.25 -4.02 -19.23
CA LEU A 179 -23.90 -3.96 -20.55
C LEU A 179 -24.41 -5.32 -21.02
N LEU A 180 -23.86 -6.44 -20.54
CA LEU A 180 -24.36 -7.78 -20.84
C LEU A 180 -25.65 -8.11 -20.08
N ASN A 181 -25.83 -7.58 -18.86
CA ASN A 181 -27.03 -7.85 -18.07
C ASN A 181 -28.22 -6.94 -18.40
N LYS A 182 -28.07 -5.94 -19.27
CA LYS A 182 -29.19 -5.10 -19.76
C LYS A 182 -29.81 -5.61 -21.06
N HIS A 183 -29.19 -6.58 -21.75
CA HIS A 183 -29.70 -7.15 -23.00
C HIS A 183 -30.42 -8.51 -22.83
N LEU A 184 -30.55 -9.03 -21.61
CA LEU A 184 -31.20 -10.32 -21.31
C LEU A 184 -32.52 -10.19 -20.53
N VAL A 185 -33.08 -8.97 -20.42
CA VAL A 185 -34.40 -8.73 -19.79
C VAL A 185 -35.33 -7.96 -20.74
N VAL A 186 -35.21 -8.22 -22.04
CA VAL A 186 -36.27 -7.93 -23.02
C VAL A 186 -36.29 -9.10 -24.00
N GLY A 187 -37.24 -10.00 -23.78
CA GLY A 187 -37.44 -11.24 -24.51
C GLY A 187 -38.38 -12.15 -23.72
#